data_AF-E6PQH1-F1
#
_entry.id   AF-E6PQH1-F1
#
_cell.length_a   1.000
_cell.length_b   1.000
_cell.length_c   1.000
_cell.angle_alpha   90.00
_cell.angle_beta   90.00
_cell.angle_gamma   90.00
#
_symmetry.space_group_name_H-M   'P 1'
#
loop_
_entity.id
_entity.type
_entity.pdbx_description
1 polymer ?
#
loop_
_entity_poly.entity_id
_entity_poly.type
_entity_poly.pdbx_seq_one_letter_code
_entity_poly.pdbx_strand_id
1 'polypeptide(L)'
;MKNIILIFAAAILSACAHSGVISIGPDTYMIANSEWGFTSGGVQKAKVMKEASDYCNSIDKQMLPISTSQNDVAFGKTPAAEVQFRCLSHGDPELQRPTLQPIPAMVIETKSK
;
A
#
# COMPACT_ATOMS: atom_id res chain seq x y z
N MET A 1 36.98 17.68 -4.07
CA MET A 1 36.05 17.63 -2.91
C MET A 1 34.89 18.64 -3.02
N LYS A 2 35.11 19.87 -3.52
CA LYS A 2 34.04 20.88 -3.70
C LYS A 2 32.93 20.46 -4.68
N ASN A 3 33.29 19.70 -5.72
CA ASN A 3 32.34 19.24 -6.74
C ASN A 3 31.44 18.09 -6.26
N ILE A 4 31.89 17.28 -5.29
CA ILE A 4 31.10 16.17 -4.73
C ILE A 4 29.97 16.71 -3.84
N ILE A 5 30.24 17.78 -3.09
CA ILE A 5 29.25 18.46 -2.24
C ILE A 5 28.13 19.07 -3.09
N LEU A 6 28.46 19.62 -4.27
CA LEU A 6 27.50 20.18 -5.20
C LEU A 6 26.57 19.12 -5.83
N ILE A 7 27.08 17.92 -6.10
CA ILE A 7 26.28 16.81 -6.66
C ILE A 7 25.32 16.25 -5.60
N PHE A 8 25.76 16.14 -4.35
CA PHE A 8 24.90 15.65 -3.26
C PHE A 8 23.76 16.63 -2.94
N ALA A 9 24.01 17.94 -3.03
CA ALA A 9 22.98 18.97 -2.80
C ALA A 9 21.89 19.02 -3.88
N ALA A 10 22.22 18.68 -5.14
CA ALA A 10 21.25 18.65 -6.22
C ALA A 10 20.28 17.44 -6.14
N ALA A 11 20.72 16.32 -5.55
CA ALA A 11 19.92 15.09 -5.43
C ALA A 11 18.75 15.19 -4.43
N ILE A 12 18.81 16.14 -3.50
CA ILE A 12 17.81 16.30 -2.43
C ILE A 12 16.58 17.09 -2.91
N LEU A 13 16.67 17.78 -4.05
CA LEU A 13 15.63 18.68 -4.57
C LEU A 13 14.57 17.98 -5.44
N SER A 14 14.74 16.70 -5.79
CA SER A 14 13.81 15.98 -6.67
C SER A 14 12.72 15.16 -5.95
N ALA A 15 12.55 15.31 -4.63
CA ALA A 15 11.65 14.47 -3.83
C ALA A 15 10.21 15.01 -3.67
N CYS A 16 9.85 16.17 -4.22
CA CYS A 16 8.66 16.92 -3.79
C CYS A 16 7.43 16.86 -4.73
N ALA A 17 7.22 15.80 -5.50
CA ALA A 17 6.06 15.76 -6.43
C ALA A 17 5.23 14.47 -6.42
N HIS A 18 5.51 13.53 -5.51
CA HIS A 18 4.77 12.28 -5.43
C HIS A 18 4.11 12.15 -4.05
N SER A 19 2.84 11.75 -4.02
CA SER A 19 2.15 11.34 -2.79
C SER A 19 2.76 10.01 -2.33
N GLY A 20 3.97 10.10 -1.80
CA GLY A 20 4.81 8.98 -1.46
C GLY A 20 4.26 8.18 -0.28
N VAL A 21 4.91 7.04 -0.06
CA VAL A 21 4.62 6.15 1.06
C VAL A 21 4.79 6.92 2.37
N ILE A 22 3.73 6.96 3.18
CA ILE A 22 3.77 7.49 4.54
C ILE A 22 3.71 6.34 5.55
N SER A 23 4.39 6.48 6.68
CA SER A 23 4.27 5.54 7.80
C SER A 23 3.06 5.89 8.65
N ILE A 24 2.17 4.93 8.90
CA ILE A 24 1.01 5.05 9.79
C ILE A 24 1.15 4.22 11.07
N GLY A 25 2.28 3.54 11.24
CA GLY A 25 2.60 2.70 12.39
C GLY A 25 4.03 2.14 12.31
N PRO A 26 4.49 1.38 13.32
CA PRO A 26 5.87 0.91 13.43
C PRO A 26 6.35 0.10 12.22
N ASP A 27 5.48 -0.78 11.70
CA ASP A 27 5.74 -1.54 10.46
C ASP A 27 4.68 -1.31 9.39
N THR A 28 3.77 -0.34 9.61
CA THR A 28 2.61 -0.10 8.75
C THR A 28 2.77 1.20 7.98
N TYR A 29 2.48 1.13 6.68
CA TYR A 29 2.63 2.18 5.71
C TYR A 29 1.35 2.35 4.91
N MET A 30 1.16 3.55 4.38
CA MET A 30 0.04 3.92 3.56
C MET A 30 0.55 4.66 2.33
N ILE A 31 0.01 4.31 1.18
CA ILE A 31 0.20 5.04 -0.07
C ILE A 31 -1.16 5.38 -0.64
N ALA A 32 -1.34 6.65 -0.97
CA ALA A 32 -2.54 7.14 -1.63
C ALA A 32 -2.12 7.85 -2.90
N ASN A 33 -2.76 7.54 -4.03
CA ASN A 33 -2.56 8.25 -5.27
C ASN A 33 -3.93 8.67 -5.83
N SER A 34 -4.04 9.95 -6.16
CA SER A 34 -5.19 10.51 -6.85
C SER A 34 -4.68 11.20 -8.11
N GLU A 35 -5.20 10.79 -9.25
CA GLU A 35 -4.76 11.31 -10.55
C GLU A 35 -6.01 11.71 -11.35
N TRP A 36 -6.03 12.93 -11.87
CA TRP A 36 -7.10 13.39 -12.73
C TRP A 36 -6.99 12.70 -14.09
N GLY A 37 -7.91 11.80 -14.41
CA GLY A 37 -7.97 11.14 -15.71
C GLY A 37 -9.03 10.03 -15.80
N PHE A 38 -9.34 9.59 -17.02
CA PHE A 38 -10.27 8.48 -17.31
C PHE A 38 -9.65 7.09 -17.05
N THR A 39 -8.72 7.00 -16.10
CA THR A 39 -8.12 5.71 -15.72
C THR A 39 -9.01 5.02 -14.70
N SER A 40 -9.18 3.71 -14.81
CA SER A 40 -9.92 2.95 -13.81
C SER A 40 -9.21 3.01 -12.45
N GLY A 41 -9.98 2.99 -11.35
CA GLY A 41 -9.42 2.95 -10.00
C GLY A 41 -8.54 1.70 -9.79
N GLY A 42 -8.85 0.60 -10.49
CA GLY A 42 -8.04 -0.62 -10.50
C GLY A 42 -6.63 -0.45 -11.07
N VAL A 43 -6.44 0.35 -12.14
CA VAL A 43 -5.10 0.64 -12.68
C VAL A 43 -4.30 1.46 -11.69
N GLN A 44 -4.93 2.45 -11.04
CA GLN A 44 -4.27 3.24 -9.99
C GLN A 44 -3.91 2.37 -8.79
N LYS A 45 -4.81 1.47 -8.38
CA LYS A 45 -4.54 0.47 -7.34
C LYS A 45 -3.33 -0.40 -7.68
N ALA A 46 -3.22 -0.88 -8.92
CA ALA A 46 -2.07 -1.68 -9.34
C ALA A 46 -0.76 -0.88 -9.29
N LYS A 47 -0.78 0.40 -9.70
CA LYS A 47 0.36 1.31 -9.64
C LYS A 47 0.84 1.53 -8.22
N VAL A 48 -0.05 1.90 -7.29
CA VAL A 48 0.31 2.13 -5.88
C VAL A 48 0.73 0.84 -5.18
N MET A 49 0.15 -0.30 -5.56
CA MET A 49 0.53 -1.59 -4.99
C MET A 49 1.92 -2.02 -5.45
N LYS A 50 2.29 -1.75 -6.70
CA LYS A 50 3.66 -1.96 -7.18
C LYS A 50 4.65 -1.08 -6.42
N GLU A 51 4.33 0.19 -6.24
CA GLU A 51 5.19 1.12 -5.53
C GLU A 51 5.37 0.75 -4.05
N ALA A 52 4.31 0.27 -3.40
CA ALA A 52 4.39 -0.29 -2.06
C ALA A 52 5.32 -1.52 -1.99
N SER A 53 5.27 -2.40 -2.99
CA SER A 53 6.21 -3.52 -3.09
C SER A 53 7.65 -3.04 -3.28
N ASP A 54 7.88 -2.08 -4.17
CA ASP A 54 9.21 -1.53 -4.44
C ASP A 54 9.79 -0.83 -3.19
N TYR A 55 8.95 -0.14 -2.42
CA TYR A 55 9.34 0.45 -1.14
C TYR A 55 9.78 -0.60 -0.12
N CYS A 56 9.00 -1.66 0.11
CA CYS A 56 9.41 -2.71 1.04
C CYS A 56 10.68 -3.44 0.56
N ASN A 57 10.81 -3.68 -0.75
CA ASN A 57 12.02 -4.29 -1.33
C ASN A 57 13.25 -3.40 -1.13
N SER A 58 13.11 -2.07 -1.16
CA SER A 58 14.22 -1.14 -0.94
C SER A 58 14.80 -1.18 0.48
N ILE A 59 14.05 -1.75 1.43
CA ILE A 59 14.44 -1.92 2.84
C ILE A 59 14.63 -3.40 3.21
N ASP A 60 14.80 -4.29 2.22
CA ASP A 60 14.97 -5.74 2.39
C ASP A 60 13.82 -6.40 3.20
N LYS A 61 12.61 -5.86 3.07
CA LYS A 61 11.40 -6.38 3.71
C LYS A 61 10.39 -6.86 2.66
N GLN A 62 9.51 -7.76 3.07
CA GLN A 62 8.42 -8.26 2.23
C GLN A 62 7.14 -7.46 2.48
N MET A 63 6.47 -7.08 1.40
CA MET A 63 5.21 -6.34 1.46
C MET A 63 4.04 -7.28 1.78
N LEU A 64 3.25 -6.89 2.78
CA LEU A 64 1.99 -7.53 3.17
C LEU A 64 0.83 -6.51 3.04
N PRO A 65 -0.08 -6.67 2.08
CA PRO A 65 -1.24 -5.78 1.97
C PRO A 65 -2.22 -6.06 3.12
N ILE A 66 -2.58 -5.02 3.87
CA ILE A 66 -3.55 -5.11 4.98
C ILE A 66 -4.93 -4.70 4.51
N SER A 67 -5.01 -3.57 3.82
CA SER A 67 -6.27 -2.98 3.37
C SER A 67 -6.05 -2.28 2.04
N THR A 68 -7.03 -2.40 1.17
CA THR A 68 -7.02 -1.72 -0.12
C THR A 68 -8.35 -1.04 -0.32
N SER A 69 -8.33 0.29 -0.42
CA SER A 69 -9.49 1.10 -0.76
C SER A 69 -9.30 1.66 -2.16
N GLN A 70 -10.33 1.57 -3.00
CA GLN A 70 -10.32 2.16 -4.33
C GLN A 70 -11.59 2.99 -4.51
N ASN A 71 -11.42 4.18 -5.05
CA ASN A 71 -12.49 5.02 -5.54
C ASN A 71 -12.38 5.06 -7.06
N ASP A 72 -13.41 4.53 -7.72
CA ASP A 72 -13.49 4.53 -9.16
C ASP A 72 -13.89 5.90 -9.71
N VAL A 73 -13.54 6.14 -10.97
CA VAL A 73 -13.99 7.30 -11.73
C VAL A 73 -15.51 7.36 -11.74
N ALA A 74 -16.08 8.41 -11.15
CA ALA A 74 -17.49 8.74 -11.26
C ALA A 74 -17.63 10.17 -11.77
N PHE A 75 -18.75 10.50 -12.41
CA PHE A 75 -18.99 11.85 -12.93
C PHE A 75 -18.86 12.89 -11.79
N GLY A 76 -17.85 13.75 -11.86
CA GLY A 76 -17.53 14.73 -10.80
C GLY A 76 -16.66 14.23 -9.64
N LYS A 77 -16.15 12.99 -9.67
CA LYS A 77 -15.21 12.45 -8.67
C LYS A 77 -13.88 12.06 -9.31
N THR A 78 -12.79 12.43 -8.66
CA THR A 78 -11.45 11.99 -9.04
C THR A 78 -11.22 10.54 -8.62
N PRO A 79 -10.62 9.69 -9.48
CA PRO A 79 -10.22 8.37 -9.06
C PRO A 79 -9.09 8.50 -8.04
N ALA A 80 -9.21 7.75 -6.96
CA ALA A 80 -8.22 7.70 -5.89
C ALA A 80 -8.08 6.27 -5.41
N ALA A 81 -6.84 5.78 -5.33
CA ALA A 81 -6.54 4.49 -4.74
C ALA A 81 -5.70 4.68 -3.49
N GLU A 82 -6.09 4.02 -2.41
CA GLU A 82 -5.35 3.97 -1.16
C GLU A 82 -5.04 2.51 -0.82
N VAL A 83 -3.77 2.24 -0.51
CA VAL A 83 -3.32 0.92 -0.06
C VAL A 83 -2.57 1.09 1.25
N GLN A 84 -3.00 0.33 2.24
CA GLN A 84 -2.32 0.18 3.52
C GLN A 84 -1.62 -1.17 3.54
N PHE A 85 -0.33 -1.15 3.83
CA PHE A 85 0.53 -2.32 3.75
C PHE A 85 1.54 -2.32 4.90
N ARG A 86 1.99 -3.50 5.29
CA ARG A 86 3.12 -3.67 6.19
C ARG A 86 4.35 -4.08 5.40
N CYS A 87 5.51 -3.61 5.84
CA CYS A 87 6.78 -4.16 5.41
C CYS A 87 7.34 -4.97 6.57
N LEU A 88 7.37 -6.29 6.41
CA LEU A 88 7.82 -7.22 7.45
C LEU A 88 9.08 -7.96 7.00
N SER A 89 9.91 -8.38 7.94
CA SER A 89 11.11 -9.16 7.62
C SER A 89 10.74 -10.56 7.12
N HIS A 90 11.50 -11.16 6.20
CA HIS A 90 11.21 -12.47 5.61
C HIS A 90 10.93 -13.64 6.58
N GLY A 91 11.29 -13.51 7.87
CA GLY A 91 11.03 -14.49 8.92
C GLY A 91 9.93 -14.10 9.91
N ASP A 92 9.18 -13.03 9.66
CA ASP A 92 8.14 -12.55 10.57
C ASP A 92 6.95 -13.53 10.63
N PRO A 93 6.50 -13.96 11.81
CA PRO A 93 5.29 -14.78 11.96
C PRO A 93 4.04 -14.17 11.31
N GLU A 94 3.97 -12.83 11.20
CA GLU A 94 2.84 -12.13 10.57
C GLU A 94 2.86 -12.20 9.03
N LEU A 95 3.99 -12.54 8.40
CA LEU A 95 4.05 -12.79 6.94
C LEU A 95 3.44 -14.12 6.53
N GLN A 96 3.00 -14.94 7.49
CA GLN A 96 2.31 -16.16 7.17
C GLN A 96 1.04 -15.81 6.39
N ARG A 97 0.96 -16.33 5.16
CA ARG A 97 -0.27 -16.34 4.38
C ARG A 97 -1.40 -16.73 5.33
N PRO A 98 -2.49 -15.94 5.46
CA PRO A 98 -3.64 -16.36 6.24
C PRO A 98 -4.06 -17.71 5.67
N THR A 99 -3.75 -18.79 6.40
CA THR A 99 -4.39 -20.06 6.15
C THR A 99 -5.84 -19.74 6.43
N LEU A 100 -6.64 -19.57 5.37
CA LEU A 100 -8.07 -19.42 5.48
C LEU A 100 -8.56 -20.69 6.17
N GLN A 101 -8.59 -20.66 7.51
CA GLN A 101 -9.26 -21.67 8.26
C GLN A 101 -10.72 -21.50 7.86
N PRO A 102 -11.35 -22.51 7.23
CA PRO A 102 -12.76 -22.42 6.93
C PRO A 102 -13.45 -22.09 8.24
N ILE A 103 -14.11 -20.94 8.30
CA ILE A 103 -14.91 -20.54 9.45
C ILE A 103 -15.85 -21.73 9.70
N PRO A 104 -15.84 -22.35 10.89
CA PRO A 104 -16.79 -23.41 11.18
C PRO A 104 -18.18 -22.79 11.07
N ALA A 105 -18.88 -23.12 9.98
CA ALA A 105 -20.25 -22.72 9.72
C ALA A 105 -21.18 -23.49 10.68
N MET A 106 -21.16 -23.15 11.96
CA MET A 106 -22.22 -23.56 12.87
C MET A 106 -23.36 -22.55 12.77
N VAL A 107 -24.31 -22.86 11.89
CA VAL A 107 -25.66 -22.28 11.94
C VAL A 107 -26.36 -22.91 13.14
N ILE A 108 -26.47 -22.18 14.25
CA ILE A 108 -27.30 -22.61 15.38
C ILE A 108 -28.75 -22.32 14.98
N GLU A 109 -29.46 -23.31 14.45
CA GLU A 109 -30.92 -23.24 14.37
C GLU A 109 -31.50 -23.38 15.79
N THR A 110 -31.88 -22.27 16.40
CA THR A 110 -32.71 -22.29 17.61
C THR A 110 -34.12 -22.72 17.25
N LYS A 111 -34.38 -24.03 17.30
CA LYS A 111 -35.75 -24.56 17.22
C LYS A 111 -36.49 -24.23 18.51
N SER A 112 -37.17 -23.08 18.53
CA SER A 112 -38.08 -22.70 19.62
C SER A 112 -39.22 -23.72 19.68
N LYS A 113 -39.45 -24.26 20.88
CA LYS A 113 -40.49 -25.25 21.20
C LYS A 113 -41.78 -24.57 21.66
#